data_AF-A0A0J1FA14-F1
#
_entry.id   AF-A0A0J1FA14-F1
#
_cell.length_a   1.000
_cell.length_b   1.000
_cell.length_c   1.000
_cell.angle_alpha   90.00
_cell.angle_beta   90.00
_cell.angle_gamma   90.00
#
_symmetry.space_group_name_H-M   'P 1'
#
loop_
_entity.id
_entity.type
_entity.pdbx_description
1 polymer ?
#
loop_
_entity_poly.entity_id
_entity_poly.type
_entity_poly.pdbx_seq_one_letter_code
_entity_poly.pdbx_strand_id
1 'polypeptide(L)'
;MGFELHPIGTIHTPYFSLNAPSQPNRNAPGEFWLALDADYVPALERLESYTYIYVLFYMDKAAKPKLTAAPPWAPGVEVGLFASRSPHRPNPIGLSIVEVKEISGNEIVISGIDVFNGTPLLDIKPYMHALDCKEDANDGWLDDLPEKDHLLAHLLGLEHEHSHDTGHSHDHEHSHDHEHSHDHTHPHDHTHSHDHEQAHDHGQSRAYERPRQHRGPEAKVTRRPNLTDHPDTARKLKLKAASQTPAHNHDR
;
A
#
# COMPACT_ATOMS: atom_id res chain seq x y z
N MET A 1 -19.93 -4.37 -26.05
CA MET A 1 -19.51 -2.97 -26.18
C MET A 1 -18.20 -2.83 -25.45
N GLY A 2 -17.13 -2.45 -26.16
CA GLY A 2 -15.92 -1.94 -25.53
C GLY A 2 -16.07 -0.43 -25.33
N PHE A 3 -15.36 0.13 -24.36
CA PHE A 3 -15.16 1.57 -24.22
C PHE A 3 -13.66 1.83 -24.22
N GLU A 4 -13.25 2.99 -24.72
CA GLU A 4 -11.86 3.42 -24.78
C GLU A 4 -11.62 4.51 -23.73
N LEU A 5 -10.43 4.50 -23.13
CA LEU A 5 -9.99 5.54 -22.20
C LEU A 5 -8.87 6.32 -22.88
N HIS A 6 -9.02 7.64 -22.90
CA HIS A 6 -8.01 8.55 -23.41
C HIS A 6 -7.31 9.22 -22.23
N PRO A 7 -5.98 9.13 -22.13
CA PRO A 7 -5.24 9.91 -21.14
C PRO A 7 -5.51 11.41 -21.28
N ILE A 8 -5.51 12.12 -20.16
CA ILE A 8 -5.64 13.57 -20.10
C ILE A 8 -4.30 14.27 -19.81
N GLY A 9 -3.24 13.49 -19.67
CA GLY A 9 -1.91 13.96 -19.33
C GLY A 9 -0.99 12.83 -18.86
N THR A 10 0.12 13.23 -18.23
CA THR A 10 1.19 12.35 -17.77
C THR A 10 1.53 12.63 -16.31
N ILE A 11 1.81 11.57 -15.55
CA ILE A 11 2.29 11.67 -14.17
C ILE A 11 3.81 11.59 -14.15
N HIS A 12 4.44 12.57 -13.53
CA HIS A 12 5.89 12.66 -13.37
C HIS A 12 6.30 12.40 -11.93
N THR A 13 7.25 11.47 -11.76
CA THR A 13 7.74 11.01 -10.45
C THR A 13 9.23 10.70 -10.54
N PRO A 14 9.96 10.56 -9.41
CA PRO A 14 11.34 10.06 -9.42
C PRO A 14 11.43 8.52 -9.62
N TYR A 15 10.33 7.85 -9.98
CA TYR A 15 10.25 6.39 -10.03
C TYR A 15 10.34 5.84 -11.46
N PHE A 16 11.52 5.43 -11.93
CA PHE A 16 11.71 5.00 -13.33
C PHE A 16 11.77 3.49 -13.53
N SER A 17 11.95 2.69 -12.47
CA SER A 17 12.20 1.24 -12.57
C SER A 17 11.31 0.42 -11.65
N LEU A 18 11.85 -0.22 -10.60
CA LEU A 18 11.10 -1.02 -9.62
C LEU A 18 11.01 -0.31 -8.26
N ASN A 19 11.24 1.01 -8.25
CA ASN A 19 11.36 1.81 -7.03
C ASN A 19 10.07 2.56 -6.65
N ALA A 20 8.99 2.38 -7.41
CA ALA A 20 7.69 2.89 -6.96
C ALA A 20 7.25 2.12 -5.71
N PRO A 21 6.82 2.83 -4.64
CA PRO A 21 6.34 2.17 -3.42
C PRO A 21 5.03 1.43 -3.68
N SER A 22 4.66 0.52 -2.77
CA SER A 22 3.41 -0.23 -2.91
C SER A 22 2.16 0.63 -2.67
N GLN A 23 2.28 1.72 -1.91
CA GLN A 23 1.22 2.68 -1.58
C GLN A 23 1.84 4.09 -1.52
N PRO A 24 1.06 5.18 -1.68
CA PRO A 24 1.61 6.52 -1.77
C PRO A 24 2.15 6.99 -0.41
N ASN A 25 3.33 7.60 -0.42
CA ASN A 25 3.89 8.27 0.75
C ASN A 25 3.87 9.79 0.52
N ARG A 26 3.04 10.51 1.29
CA ARG A 26 2.88 11.97 1.18
C ARG A 26 4.22 12.73 1.26
N ASN A 27 5.11 12.26 2.13
CA ASN A 27 6.39 12.89 2.43
C ASN A 27 7.56 12.29 1.62
N ALA A 28 7.27 11.53 0.56
CA ALA A 28 8.30 10.97 -0.29
C ALA A 28 9.25 12.07 -0.81
N PRO A 29 10.57 11.85 -0.78
CA PRO A 29 11.53 12.81 -1.34
C PRO A 29 11.42 12.85 -2.87
N GLY A 30 11.72 14.02 -3.43
CA GLY A 30 11.72 14.26 -4.88
C GLY A 30 10.55 15.12 -5.36
N GLU A 31 10.50 15.32 -6.68
CA GLU A 31 9.51 16.13 -7.36
C GLU A 31 8.41 15.25 -7.95
N PHE A 32 7.16 15.65 -7.72
CA PHE A 32 5.98 14.93 -8.19
C PHE A 32 5.03 15.95 -8.79
N TRP A 33 4.64 15.75 -10.04
CA TRP A 33 3.66 16.62 -10.68
C TRP A 33 2.82 15.88 -11.73
N LEU A 34 1.65 16.44 -11.99
CA LEU A 34 0.75 16.02 -13.06
C LEU A 34 0.89 17.04 -14.19
N ALA A 35 1.25 16.60 -15.39
CA ALA A 35 1.30 17.46 -16.58
C ALA A 35 0.08 17.14 -17.46
N LEU A 36 -0.85 18.08 -17.56
CA LEU A 36 -2.06 17.92 -18.38
C LEU A 36 -1.79 18.27 -19.85
N ASP A 37 -2.49 17.62 -20.76
CA ASP A 37 -2.52 18.02 -22.15
C ASP A 37 -3.24 19.38 -22.29
N ALA A 38 -2.81 20.19 -23.26
CA ALA A 38 -3.24 21.58 -23.41
C ALA A 38 -4.77 21.77 -23.46
N ASP A 39 -5.49 20.84 -24.08
CA ASP A 39 -6.95 20.90 -24.24
C ASP A 39 -7.71 20.77 -22.90
N TYR A 40 -7.07 20.22 -21.87
CA TYR A 40 -7.69 20.00 -20.55
C TYR A 40 -7.34 21.10 -19.52
N VAL A 41 -6.43 22.01 -19.83
CA VAL A 41 -5.98 23.06 -18.90
C VAL A 41 -7.15 23.92 -18.37
N PRO A 42 -8.14 24.35 -19.18
CA PRO A 42 -9.28 25.11 -18.66
C PRO A 42 -10.10 24.36 -17.60
N ALA A 43 -10.02 23.03 -17.52
CA ALA A 43 -10.72 22.23 -16.53
C ALA A 43 -10.10 22.29 -15.13
N LEU A 44 -8.93 22.92 -14.98
CA LEU A 44 -8.26 23.12 -13.69
C LEU A 44 -8.83 24.29 -12.89
N GLU A 45 -9.71 25.10 -13.47
CA GLU A 45 -10.34 26.25 -12.82
C GLU A 45 -10.88 25.90 -11.42
N ARG A 46 -10.36 26.57 -10.39
CA ARG A 46 -10.69 26.40 -8.95
C ARG A 46 -10.24 25.09 -8.31
N LEU A 47 -9.48 24.23 -9.00
CA LEU A 47 -8.97 23.00 -8.40
C LEU A 47 -8.05 23.30 -7.20
N GLU A 48 -7.34 24.43 -7.22
CA GLU A 48 -6.47 24.93 -6.14
C GLU A 48 -7.23 25.23 -4.84
N SER A 49 -8.57 25.29 -4.88
CA SER A 49 -9.39 25.43 -3.67
C SER A 49 -9.47 24.16 -2.82
N TYR A 50 -9.01 23.02 -3.36
CA TYR A 50 -8.98 21.72 -2.65
C TYR A 50 -7.56 21.38 -2.20
N THR A 51 -7.42 20.98 -0.93
CA THR A 51 -6.14 20.48 -0.41
C THR A 51 -5.78 19.12 -0.97
N TYR A 52 -6.76 18.25 -1.20
CA TYR A 52 -6.56 16.89 -1.68
C TYR A 52 -7.40 16.62 -2.93
N ILE A 53 -6.85 15.79 -3.82
CA ILE A 53 -7.51 15.31 -5.03
C ILE A 53 -7.34 13.80 -5.16
N TYR A 54 -8.33 13.16 -5.77
CA TYR A 54 -8.16 11.85 -6.37
C TYR A 54 -7.44 11.98 -7.71
N VAL A 55 -6.47 11.10 -7.92
CA VAL A 55 -5.77 10.92 -9.19
C VAL A 55 -6.06 9.50 -9.65
N LEU A 56 -6.71 9.37 -10.80
CA LEU A 56 -6.94 8.09 -11.46
C LEU A 56 -5.96 7.96 -12.61
N PHE A 57 -5.33 6.80 -12.74
CA PHE A 57 -4.27 6.57 -13.70
C PHE A 57 -4.33 5.16 -14.26
N TYR A 58 -3.75 4.98 -15.45
CA TYR A 58 -3.66 3.68 -16.09
C TYR A 58 -2.29 3.06 -15.81
N MET A 59 -2.26 1.90 -15.15
CA MET A 59 -1.02 1.16 -14.90
C MET A 59 -0.63 0.41 -16.18
N ASP A 60 -0.07 1.14 -17.13
CA ASP A 60 0.36 0.69 -18.46
C ASP A 60 1.38 -0.47 -18.42
N LYS A 61 2.15 -0.56 -17.32
CA LYS A 61 3.13 -1.62 -17.08
C LYS A 61 2.58 -2.82 -16.28
N ALA A 62 1.29 -2.85 -15.95
CA ALA A 62 0.71 -3.95 -15.19
C ALA A 62 0.80 -5.27 -15.97
N ALA A 63 1.30 -6.32 -15.32
CA ALA A 63 1.29 -7.67 -15.90
C ALA A 63 -0.15 -8.20 -16.04
N LYS A 64 -0.29 -9.33 -16.74
CA LYS A 64 -1.59 -9.99 -17.00
C LYS A 64 -2.42 -10.15 -15.73
N PRO A 65 -3.76 -9.97 -15.83
CA PRO A 65 -4.63 -10.03 -14.68
C PRO A 65 -4.61 -11.40 -14.00
N LYS A 66 -4.74 -11.40 -12.67
CA LYS A 66 -4.91 -12.59 -11.83
C LYS A 66 -6.19 -12.45 -11.01
N LEU A 67 -6.89 -13.56 -10.75
CA LEU A 67 -8.12 -13.53 -9.93
C LEU A 67 -7.84 -13.49 -8.42
N THR A 68 -6.60 -13.78 -8.02
CA THR A 68 -6.11 -13.69 -6.66
C THR A 68 -4.84 -12.86 -6.59
N ALA A 69 -4.53 -12.37 -5.39
CA ALA A 69 -3.34 -11.59 -5.08
C ALA A 69 -2.71 -12.12 -3.79
N ALA A 70 -1.38 -12.25 -3.81
CA ALA A 70 -0.57 -12.57 -2.65
C ALA A 70 0.35 -11.35 -2.38
N PRO A 71 0.00 -10.48 -1.43
CA PRO A 71 0.81 -9.31 -1.11
C PRO A 71 2.20 -9.72 -0.60
N PRO A 72 3.30 -9.16 -1.12
CA PRO A 72 4.66 -9.54 -0.69
C PRO A 72 4.92 -9.35 0.81
N TRP A 73 4.23 -8.39 1.43
CA TRP A 73 4.33 -8.06 2.85
C TRP A 73 3.48 -8.96 3.77
N ALA A 74 2.64 -9.85 3.22
CA ALA A 74 1.86 -10.83 4.00
C ALA A 74 2.14 -12.25 3.49
N PRO A 75 3.30 -12.85 3.81
CA PRO A 75 3.65 -14.20 3.38
C PRO A 75 2.60 -15.23 3.80
N GLY A 76 2.25 -16.14 2.89
CA GLY A 76 1.27 -17.20 3.15
C GLY A 76 -0.20 -16.76 3.04
N VAL A 77 -0.48 -15.48 2.85
CA VAL A 77 -1.83 -14.97 2.62
C VAL A 77 -2.12 -14.82 1.12
N GLU A 78 -3.24 -15.38 0.67
CA GLU A 78 -3.78 -15.17 -0.67
C GLU A 78 -5.24 -14.72 -0.56
N VAL A 79 -5.57 -13.61 -1.22
CA VAL A 79 -6.93 -13.05 -1.23
C VAL A 79 -7.45 -12.88 -2.65
N GLY A 80 -8.77 -12.79 -2.80
CA GLY A 80 -9.36 -12.43 -4.10
C GLY A 80 -8.86 -11.07 -4.58
N LEU A 81 -8.67 -10.91 -5.89
CA LEU A 81 -8.11 -9.68 -6.48
C LEU A 81 -8.81 -8.41 -5.98
N PHE A 82 -10.14 -8.44 -5.88
CA PHE A 82 -10.94 -7.28 -5.46
C PHE A 82 -10.95 -7.03 -3.96
N ALA A 83 -10.39 -7.93 -3.15
CA ALA A 83 -10.07 -7.70 -1.73
C ALA A 83 -8.61 -7.20 -1.55
N SER A 84 -7.95 -6.81 -2.64
CA SER A 84 -6.57 -6.29 -2.66
C SER A 84 -6.48 -5.01 -3.49
N ARG A 85 -5.32 -4.34 -3.39
CA ARG A 85 -4.92 -3.21 -4.24
C ARG A 85 -3.90 -3.60 -5.32
N SER A 86 -3.82 -4.88 -5.69
CA SER A 86 -2.84 -5.36 -6.69
C SER A 86 -3.02 -4.65 -8.04
N PRO A 87 -1.94 -4.33 -8.77
CA PRO A 87 -2.03 -3.74 -10.11
C PRO A 87 -2.52 -4.72 -11.20
N HIS A 88 -2.44 -6.04 -10.95
CA HIS A 88 -2.73 -7.09 -11.93
C HIS A 88 -4.24 -7.35 -12.09
N ARG A 89 -4.96 -6.34 -12.57
CA ARG A 89 -6.43 -6.32 -12.65
C ARG A 89 -6.93 -6.33 -14.10
N PRO A 90 -8.17 -6.79 -14.37
CA PRO A 90 -8.74 -6.77 -15.71
C PRO A 90 -8.75 -5.38 -16.34
N ASN A 91 -9.03 -4.35 -15.54
CA ASN A 91 -8.86 -2.94 -15.88
C ASN A 91 -7.80 -2.38 -14.91
N PRO A 92 -6.55 -2.19 -15.34
CA PRO A 92 -5.45 -1.77 -14.48
C PRO A 92 -5.51 -0.27 -14.20
N ILE A 93 -6.61 0.17 -13.58
CA ILE A 93 -6.82 1.55 -13.13
C ILE A 93 -6.38 1.64 -11.68
N GLY A 94 -5.45 2.54 -11.41
CA GLY A 94 -5.03 2.91 -10.07
C GLY A 94 -5.76 4.16 -9.57
N LEU A 95 -5.71 4.35 -8.25
CA LEU A 95 -6.37 5.44 -7.55
C LEU A 95 -5.51 5.84 -6.35
N SER A 96 -5.09 7.09 -6.33
CA SER A 96 -4.34 7.67 -5.21
C SER A 96 -4.96 8.98 -4.79
N ILE A 97 -4.90 9.28 -3.48
CA ILE A 97 -5.24 10.59 -2.93
C ILE A 97 -3.92 11.32 -2.72
N VAL A 98 -3.80 12.51 -3.28
CA VAL A 98 -2.58 13.34 -3.17
C VAL A 98 -2.94 14.75 -2.74
N GLU A 99 -2.03 15.39 -2.03
CA GLU A 99 -2.13 16.81 -1.70
C GLU A 99 -1.75 17.66 -2.92
N VAL A 100 -2.55 18.69 -3.21
CA VAL A 100 -2.22 19.72 -4.18
C VAL A 100 -1.34 20.76 -3.49
N LYS A 101 -0.12 20.95 -3.99
CA LYS A 101 0.83 21.94 -3.45
C LYS A 101 0.80 23.24 -4.23
N GLU A 102 0.73 23.14 -5.56
CA GLU A 102 0.71 24.28 -6.47
C GLU A 102 0.07 23.89 -7.80
N ILE A 103 -0.57 24.85 -8.48
CA ILE A 103 -1.01 24.71 -9.87
C ILE A 103 -0.43 25.86 -10.67
N SER A 104 0.27 25.55 -11.75
CA SER A 104 0.90 26.53 -12.65
C SER A 104 0.76 26.10 -14.10
N GLY A 105 0.00 26.86 -14.89
CA GLY A 105 -0.27 26.51 -16.28
C GLY A 105 -0.98 25.16 -16.40
N ASN A 106 -0.33 24.19 -17.05
CA ASN A 106 -0.83 22.83 -17.22
C ASN A 106 -0.26 21.84 -16.19
N GLU A 107 0.49 22.31 -15.21
CA GLU A 107 1.16 21.46 -14.21
C GLU A 107 0.52 21.61 -12.82
N ILE A 108 0.34 20.48 -12.14
CA ILE A 108 -0.09 20.40 -10.74
C ILE A 108 1.03 19.75 -9.94
N VAL A 109 1.69 20.51 -9.08
CA VAL A 109 2.69 19.98 -8.13
C VAL A 109 1.96 19.31 -6.98
N ILE A 110 2.33 18.08 -6.65
CA ILE A 110 1.61 17.24 -5.68
C ILE A 110 2.52 16.65 -4.59
N SER A 111 1.91 16.05 -3.56
CA SER A 111 2.61 15.12 -2.66
C SER A 111 3.03 13.83 -3.38
N GLY A 112 3.85 13.00 -2.70
CA GLY A 112 4.27 11.73 -3.28
C GLY A 112 3.11 10.81 -3.66
N ILE A 113 3.25 10.14 -4.81
CA ILE A 113 2.30 9.19 -5.42
C ILE A 113 3.04 7.91 -5.83
N ASP A 114 2.37 6.77 -5.80
CA ASP A 114 2.90 5.41 -5.94
C ASP A 114 2.97 4.88 -7.39
N VAL A 115 3.37 5.73 -8.35
CA VAL A 115 3.38 5.35 -9.78
C VAL A 115 4.71 5.63 -10.46
N PHE A 116 4.99 4.88 -11.53
CA PHE A 116 6.17 5.12 -12.35
C PHE A 116 6.09 6.47 -13.07
N ASN A 117 7.24 7.06 -13.33
CA ASN A 117 7.36 8.24 -14.18
C ASN A 117 6.84 7.92 -15.58
N GLY A 118 6.02 8.83 -16.12
CA GLY A 118 5.39 8.63 -17.42
C GLY A 118 4.08 7.84 -17.35
N THR A 119 3.57 7.53 -16.16
CA THR A 119 2.28 6.83 -16.02
C THR A 119 1.15 7.69 -16.61
N PRO A 120 0.29 7.15 -17.49
CA PRO A 120 -0.83 7.91 -18.07
C PRO A 120 -1.84 8.35 -17.02
N LEU A 121 -2.13 9.66 -16.99
CA LEU A 121 -3.18 10.25 -16.16
C LEU A 121 -4.53 10.07 -16.86
N LEU A 122 -5.54 9.56 -16.16
CA LEU A 122 -6.88 9.34 -16.71
C LEU A 122 -7.89 10.39 -16.25
N ASP A 123 -7.86 10.76 -14.97
CA ASP A 123 -8.88 11.64 -14.39
C ASP A 123 -8.40 12.25 -13.07
N ILE A 124 -8.96 13.42 -12.74
CA ILE A 124 -8.72 14.15 -11.48
C ILE A 124 -10.08 14.50 -10.88
N LYS A 125 -10.26 14.24 -9.59
CA LYS A 125 -11.48 14.63 -8.85
C LYS A 125 -11.13 15.29 -7.53
N PRO A 126 -11.90 16.27 -7.05
CA PRO A 126 -11.70 16.80 -5.71
C PRO A 126 -11.95 15.72 -4.65
N TYR A 127 -11.09 15.63 -3.64
CA TYR A 127 -11.38 14.88 -2.43
C TYR A 127 -12.19 15.77 -1.48
N MET A 128 -13.39 15.34 -1.13
CA MET A 128 -14.32 16.08 -0.28
C MET A 128 -14.48 15.37 1.05
N HIS A 129 -13.94 15.98 2.11
CA HIS A 129 -14.01 15.45 3.48
C HIS A 129 -15.42 14.97 3.87
N ALA A 130 -16.46 15.76 3.58
CA ALA A 130 -17.85 15.45 3.92
C ALA A 130 -18.44 14.23 3.16
N LEU A 131 -17.87 13.86 2.01
CA LEU A 131 -18.36 12.78 1.15
C LEU A 131 -17.48 11.53 1.26
N ASP A 132 -16.16 11.72 1.33
CA ASP A 132 -15.19 10.65 1.12
C ASP A 132 -14.61 10.10 2.43
N CYS A 133 -14.62 10.87 3.51
CA CYS A 133 -14.19 10.38 4.82
C CYS A 133 -15.21 9.37 5.38
N LYS A 134 -14.73 8.21 5.83
CA LYS A 134 -15.51 7.13 6.45
C LYS A 134 -14.85 6.71 7.76
N GLU A 135 -15.25 7.35 8.85
CA GLU A 135 -14.72 7.06 10.19
C GLU A 135 -15.08 5.64 10.67
N ASP A 136 -16.08 5.00 10.06
CA ASP A 136 -16.55 3.66 10.37
C ASP A 136 -15.97 2.56 9.45
N ALA A 137 -14.96 2.89 8.64
CA ALA A 137 -14.27 1.93 7.80
C ALA A 137 -13.43 0.92 8.62
N ASN A 138 -13.26 -0.30 8.09
CA ASN A 138 -12.37 -1.33 8.64
C ASN A 138 -11.30 -1.74 7.60
N ASP A 139 -10.33 -2.54 8.02
CA ASP A 139 -9.23 -2.99 7.14
C ASP A 139 -9.49 -4.40 6.56
N GLY A 140 -10.66 -4.97 6.82
CA GLY A 140 -11.11 -6.24 6.26
C GLY A 140 -10.28 -7.41 6.77
N TRP A 141 -9.75 -8.24 5.87
CA TRP A 141 -8.98 -9.43 6.25
C TRP A 141 -7.65 -9.09 6.96
N LEU A 142 -7.19 -7.83 6.90
CA LEU A 142 -6.02 -7.39 7.67
C LEU A 142 -6.31 -7.36 9.17
N ASP A 143 -7.58 -7.15 9.56
CA ASP A 143 -8.00 -7.16 10.97
C ASP A 143 -7.77 -8.53 11.65
N ASP A 144 -7.73 -9.59 10.86
CA ASP A 144 -7.54 -10.97 11.35
C ASP A 144 -6.05 -11.40 11.42
N LEU A 145 -5.13 -10.56 10.95
CA LEU A 145 -3.70 -10.92 10.92
C LEU A 145 -3.03 -10.71 12.29
N PRO A 146 -2.13 -11.62 12.70
CA PRO A 146 -1.25 -11.35 13.83
C PRO A 146 -0.35 -10.14 13.50
N GLU A 147 -0.02 -9.34 14.50
CA GLU A 147 0.87 -8.18 14.35
C GLU A 147 0.40 -7.18 13.27
N LYS A 148 -0.93 -6.98 13.17
CA LYS A 148 -1.56 -6.07 12.21
C LYS A 148 -0.83 -4.73 12.06
N ASP A 149 -0.45 -4.09 13.16
CA ASP A 149 0.20 -2.77 13.13
C ASP A 149 1.55 -2.81 12.40
N HIS A 150 2.32 -3.89 12.58
CA HIS A 150 3.57 -4.12 11.84
C HIS A 150 3.31 -4.35 10.35
N LEU A 151 2.30 -5.17 10.01
CA LEU A 151 1.92 -5.45 8.62
C LEU A 151 1.35 -4.22 7.91
N LEU A 152 0.60 -3.37 8.62
CA LEU A 152 0.14 -2.09 8.11
C LEU A 152 1.30 -1.15 7.82
N ALA A 153 2.34 -1.13 8.66
CA ALA A 153 3.53 -0.36 8.38
C ALA A 153 4.20 -0.79 7.06
N HIS A 154 4.30 -2.11 6.79
CA HIS A 154 4.75 -2.60 5.49
C HIS A 154 3.85 -2.19 4.33
N LEU A 155 2.52 -2.34 4.48
CA LEU A 155 1.57 -1.96 3.44
C LEU A 155 1.70 -0.48 3.08
N LEU A 156 1.86 0.38 4.09
CA LEU A 156 1.98 1.82 3.94
C LEU A 156 3.41 2.28 3.58
N GLY A 157 4.39 1.37 3.54
CA GLY A 157 5.79 1.69 3.28
C GLY A 157 6.41 2.60 4.34
N LEU A 158 6.00 2.45 5.60
CA LEU A 158 6.50 3.22 6.74
C LEU A 158 7.74 2.56 7.35
N GLU A 159 8.71 3.37 7.80
CA GLU A 159 9.85 2.89 8.58
C GLU A 159 9.37 2.31 9.92
N HIS A 160 9.89 1.14 10.29
CA HIS A 160 9.57 0.44 11.53
C HIS A 160 10.66 -0.58 11.89
N GLU A 161 10.72 -1.01 13.16
CA GLU A 161 11.71 -2.00 13.62
C GLU A 161 11.23 -3.44 13.42
N HIS A 162 12.15 -4.34 13.07
CA HIS A 162 11.93 -5.78 13.09
C HIS A 162 12.47 -6.34 14.41
N SER A 163 11.58 -6.84 15.28
CA SER A 163 12.05 -7.68 16.38
C SER A 163 12.46 -9.04 15.81
N HIS A 164 13.76 -9.25 15.62
CA HIS A 164 14.30 -10.58 15.34
C HIS A 164 14.21 -11.41 16.62
N ASP A 165 13.07 -12.07 16.87
CA ASP A 165 13.00 -13.14 17.85
C ASP A 165 13.57 -14.43 17.23
N THR A 166 14.87 -14.41 16.97
CA THR A 166 15.67 -15.62 16.74
C THR A 166 16.90 -15.55 17.60
N GLY A 167 16.70 -15.60 18.91
CA GLY A 167 17.70 -16.09 19.84
C GLY A 167 17.95 -17.57 19.56
N HIS A 168 18.82 -17.87 18.60
CA HIS A 168 19.39 -19.20 18.44
C HIS A 168 20.89 -19.11 18.74
N SER A 169 21.23 -19.19 20.03
CA SER A 169 22.56 -19.62 20.43
C SER A 169 22.67 -21.12 20.12
N HIS A 170 23.46 -21.48 19.13
CA HIS A 170 23.93 -22.86 19.00
C HIS A 170 25.39 -22.89 19.42
N ASP A 171 25.67 -23.63 20.49
CA ASP A 171 27.03 -23.97 20.87
C ASP A 171 27.62 -24.90 19.81
N HIS A 172 28.62 -24.43 19.09
CA HIS A 172 29.44 -25.28 18.24
C HIS A 172 30.82 -25.43 18.88
N GLU A 173 31.19 -26.68 19.20
CA GLU A 173 32.59 -27.02 19.47
C GLU A 173 33.32 -27.17 18.14
N HIS A 174 34.39 -26.39 17.97
CA HIS A 174 35.34 -26.56 16.88
C HIS A 174 36.72 -26.85 17.46
N SER A 175 37.40 -27.88 16.94
CA SER A 175 38.82 -28.13 17.21
C SER A 175 39.65 -27.68 16.01
N HIS A 176 40.72 -26.93 16.26
CA HIS A 176 41.72 -26.60 15.26
C HIS A 176 43.09 -27.09 15.71
N ASP A 177 43.85 -27.66 14.79
CA ASP A 177 45.27 -27.98 14.98
C ASP A 177 46.11 -26.85 14.38
N HIS A 178 47.08 -26.35 15.15
CA HIS A 178 48.06 -25.37 14.69
C HIS A 178 49.46 -25.93 14.82
N GLU A 179 50.28 -25.79 13.78
CA GLU A 179 51.73 -26.00 13.86
C GLU A 179 52.42 -24.67 14.16
N HIS A 180 53.21 -24.64 15.23
CA HIS A 180 54.10 -23.54 15.55
C HIS A 180 55.54 -24.05 15.58
N SER A 181 56.46 -23.33 14.93
CA SER A 181 57.89 -23.51 15.16
C SER A 181 58.38 -22.45 16.14
N HIS A 182 58.93 -22.87 17.28
CA HIS A 182 59.69 -22.00 18.16
C HIS A 182 60.95 -22.70 18.67
N ASP A 183 62.03 -21.93 18.76
CA ASP A 183 63.25 -22.28 19.50
C ASP A 183 63.15 -21.56 20.86
N HIS A 184 63.18 -22.32 21.96
CA HIS A 184 62.98 -21.77 23.29
C HIS A 184 63.89 -22.46 24.30
N THR A 185 64.22 -21.73 25.38
CA THR A 185 63.98 -22.27 26.71
C THR A 185 63.52 -21.18 27.68
N HIS A 186 62.20 -20.94 27.77
CA HIS A 186 61.49 -20.56 28.99
C HIS A 186 59.96 -20.77 28.83
N PRO A 187 59.24 -21.15 29.91
CA PRO A 187 57.80 -21.40 29.87
C PRO A 187 57.00 -20.11 29.92
N HIS A 188 56.03 -19.96 29.00
CA HIS A 188 55.05 -18.88 29.01
C HIS A 188 53.65 -19.43 28.73
N ASP A 189 52.65 -18.70 29.24
CA ASP A 189 51.23 -18.96 29.07
C ASP A 189 50.64 -17.88 28.16
N HIS A 190 49.78 -18.25 27.22
CA HIS A 190 49.19 -17.32 26.26
C HIS A 190 47.67 -17.48 26.21
N THR A 191 46.99 -16.34 26.14
CA THR A 191 45.56 -16.26 25.88
C THR A 191 45.33 -15.62 24.52
N HIS A 192 44.45 -16.20 23.72
CA HIS A 192 44.02 -15.63 22.45
C HIS A 192 42.54 -15.25 22.53
N SER A 193 42.21 -14.07 22.00
CA SER A 193 40.84 -13.67 21.67
C SER A 193 40.71 -13.61 20.16
N HIS A 194 39.59 -14.11 19.63
CA HIS A 194 39.21 -13.95 18.23
C HIS A 194 37.90 -13.19 18.14
N ASP A 195 37.85 -12.21 17.23
CA ASP A 195 36.60 -11.62 16.73
C ASP A 195 36.29 -12.28 15.38
N HIS A 196 35.05 -12.76 15.21
CA HIS A 196 34.58 -13.30 13.94
C HIS A 196 33.64 -12.29 13.25
N GLU A 197 34.04 -11.80 12.08
CA GLU A 197 33.10 -11.30 11.08
C GLU A 197 32.74 -12.46 10.14
N GLN A 198 31.54 -13.01 10.26
CA GLN A 198 31.02 -13.96 9.27
C GLN A 198 30.17 -13.22 8.24
N ALA A 199 30.67 -13.16 7.00
CA ALA A 199 29.86 -12.90 5.82
C ALA A 199 29.23 -14.21 5.34
N HIS A 200 27.90 -14.27 5.29
CA HIS A 200 27.19 -15.42 4.71
C HIS A 200 26.89 -15.15 3.23
N ASP A 201 27.42 -16.02 2.36
CA ASP A 201 27.03 -16.17 0.96
C ASP A 201 25.90 -17.21 0.86
N HIS A 202 24.74 -16.82 0.33
CA HIS A 202 23.62 -17.73 0.12
C HIS A 202 23.58 -18.22 -1.34
N GLY A 203 24.34 -19.28 -1.61
CA GLY A 203 24.19 -20.10 -2.82
C GLY A 203 22.94 -20.98 -2.72
N GLN A 204 21.83 -20.60 -3.36
CA GLN A 204 20.64 -21.44 -3.48
C GLN A 204 20.81 -22.50 -4.58
N SER A 205 20.83 -23.77 -4.20
CA SER A 205 20.63 -24.89 -5.12
C SER A 205 19.19 -25.43 -5.01
N ARG A 206 18.56 -25.63 -6.17
CA ARG A 206 17.21 -26.18 -6.37
C ARG A 206 17.17 -27.66 -6.02
N ALA A 207 16.09 -28.10 -5.37
CA ALA A 207 15.48 -29.40 -5.63
C ALA A 207 13.95 -29.30 -5.53
N TYR A 208 13.29 -29.99 -6.45
CA TYR A 208 11.89 -29.88 -6.83
C TYR A 208 11.17 -31.10 -6.27
N GLU A 209 10.19 -30.93 -5.37
CA GLU A 209 9.29 -32.02 -4.96
C GLU A 209 7.81 -31.61 -5.14
N ARG A 210 7.05 -32.55 -5.72
CA ARG A 210 5.65 -32.39 -6.17
C ARG A 210 4.67 -32.45 -5.00
N PRO A 211 3.55 -31.68 -4.98
CA PRO A 211 2.52 -31.88 -3.97
C PRO A 211 1.54 -33.00 -4.33
N ARG A 212 1.27 -33.85 -3.35
CA ARG A 212 0.16 -34.81 -3.30
C ARG A 212 -1.18 -34.08 -3.20
N GLN A 213 -2.19 -34.63 -3.90
CA GLN A 213 -3.58 -34.18 -3.86
C GLN A 213 -4.20 -34.42 -2.48
N HIS A 214 -4.70 -33.37 -1.83
CA HIS A 214 -5.59 -33.48 -0.68
C HIS A 214 -6.93 -32.78 -0.96
N ARG A 215 -8.02 -33.53 -0.77
CA ARG A 215 -9.41 -33.05 -0.79
C ARG A 215 -9.66 -32.13 0.42
N GLY A 216 -10.19 -30.93 0.18
CA GLY A 216 -10.69 -30.05 1.24
C GLY A 216 -12.08 -30.47 1.74
N PRO A 217 -12.46 -30.13 2.99
CA PRO A 217 -13.80 -30.34 3.52
C PRO A 217 -14.77 -29.23 3.10
N GLU A 218 -16.05 -29.58 3.03
CA GLU A 218 -17.18 -28.75 2.61
C GLU A 218 -17.44 -27.57 3.56
N ALA A 219 -17.66 -26.38 2.99
CA ALA A 219 -18.00 -25.16 3.73
C ALA A 219 -19.48 -25.14 4.14
N LYS A 220 -19.73 -24.98 5.45
CA LYS A 220 -21.06 -24.71 6.01
C LYS A 220 -21.47 -23.26 5.75
N VAL A 221 -22.63 -23.07 5.11
CA VAL A 221 -23.29 -21.78 4.91
C VAL A 221 -23.96 -21.33 6.22
N THR A 222 -23.46 -20.25 6.82
CA THR A 222 -24.16 -19.51 7.89
C THR A 222 -24.86 -18.29 7.32
N ARG A 223 -26.18 -18.21 7.54
CA ARG A 223 -27.05 -17.10 7.10
C ARG A 223 -26.78 -15.85 7.96
N ARG A 224 -26.63 -14.68 7.35
CA ARG A 224 -26.57 -13.38 8.03
C ARG A 224 -27.97 -12.98 8.56
N PRO A 225 -28.08 -12.35 9.75
CA PRO A 225 -29.34 -11.78 10.24
C PRO A 225 -29.69 -10.46 9.54
N ASN A 226 -31.00 -10.20 9.42
CA ASN A 226 -31.60 -9.05 8.73
C ASN A 226 -31.40 -7.74 9.50
N LEU A 227 -31.18 -6.66 8.74
CA LEU A 227 -30.97 -5.30 9.21
C LEU A 227 -32.31 -4.61 9.55
N THR A 228 -33.06 -5.12 10.55
CA THR A 228 -34.25 -4.42 11.08
C THR A 228 -34.42 -4.50 12.60
N ASP A 229 -33.53 -5.20 13.32
CA ASP A 229 -33.62 -5.32 14.76
C ASP A 229 -32.60 -4.41 15.47
N HIS A 230 -32.84 -3.10 15.46
CA HIS A 230 -32.29 -2.21 16.48
C HIS A 230 -33.22 -1.00 16.74
N PRO A 231 -33.66 -0.75 17.99
CA PRO A 231 -34.71 0.21 18.32
C PRO A 231 -34.28 1.69 18.27
N ASP A 232 -33.04 2.02 17.91
CA ASP A 232 -32.49 3.39 18.03
C ASP A 232 -32.42 4.20 16.73
N THR A 233 -32.69 3.60 15.56
CA THR A 233 -32.62 4.32 14.27
C THR A 233 -33.91 5.09 13.93
N ALA A 234 -35.02 4.79 14.59
CA ALA A 234 -36.32 5.43 14.32
C ALA A 234 -36.50 6.82 14.96
N ARG A 235 -35.59 7.22 15.88
CA ARG A 235 -35.76 8.46 16.66
C ARG A 235 -35.04 9.68 16.09
N LYS A 236 -34.10 9.50 15.15
CA LYS A 236 -33.36 10.62 14.51
C LYS A 236 -34.00 11.17 13.23
N LEU A 237 -34.98 10.47 12.63
CA LEU A 237 -35.67 10.93 11.42
C LEU A 237 -36.92 11.79 11.66
N LYS A 238 -37.37 11.96 12.92
CA LYS A 238 -38.56 12.78 13.25
C LYS A 238 -38.27 14.22 13.69
N LEU A 239 -37.01 14.67 13.77
CA LEU A 239 -36.66 16.02 14.21
C LEU A 239 -36.23 17.01 13.11
N LYS A 240 -36.18 16.61 11.82
CA LYS A 240 -35.84 17.51 10.70
C LYS A 240 -37.02 18.01 9.86
N ALA A 241 -38.26 17.65 10.22
CA ALA A 241 -39.47 18.04 9.49
C ALA A 241 -40.29 19.18 10.14
N ALA A 242 -39.76 19.85 11.17
CA ALA A 242 -40.47 20.91 11.89
C ALA A 242 -39.64 22.21 11.97
N SER A 243 -39.22 22.75 10.82
CA SER A 243 -38.71 24.13 10.75
C SER A 243 -38.75 24.69 9.33
N GLN A 244 -39.91 24.64 8.67
CA GLN A 244 -40.17 25.46 7.48
C GLN A 244 -41.64 25.90 7.47
N THR A 245 -41.88 27.14 7.86
CA THR A 245 -43.10 27.90 7.52
C THR A 245 -42.69 29.12 6.69
N PRO A 246 -43.42 29.46 5.62
CA PRO A 246 -43.07 30.57 4.73
C PRO A 246 -43.70 31.88 5.22
N ALA A 247 -42.95 32.97 5.23
CA ALA A 247 -43.50 34.32 5.41
C ALA A 247 -43.73 34.96 4.03
N HIS A 248 -45.00 35.18 3.73
CA HIS A 248 -45.51 35.89 2.56
C HIS A 248 -45.41 37.41 2.77
N ASN A 249 -45.34 38.14 1.67
CA ASN A 249 -45.09 39.58 1.57
C ASN A 249 -46.36 40.43 1.75
N HIS A 250 -46.15 41.73 2.02
CA HIS A 250 -47.02 42.92 1.79
C HIS A 250 -47.72 43.65 2.95
N ASP A 251 -47.26 44.90 3.11
CA ASP A 251 -47.99 46.18 3.04
C ASP A 251 -49.32 46.36 3.79
N ARG A 252 -49.29 47.42 4.62
CA ARG A 252 -50.36 48.15 5.33
C ARG A 252 -50.83 47.62 6.68
#